data_AF-A0A1H0KJL2-F1
#
_entry.id   AF-A0A1H0KJL2-F1
#
_cell.length_a   1.000
_cell.length_b   1.000
_cell.length_c   1.000
_cell.angle_alpha   90.00
_cell.angle_beta   90.00
_cell.angle_gamma   90.00
#
_symmetry.space_group_name_H-M   'P 1'
#
loop_
_entity.id
_entity.type
_entity.pdbx_description
1 polymer ?
#
loop_
_entity_poly.entity_id
_entity_poly.type
_entity_poly.pdbx_seq_one_letter_code
_entity_poly.pdbx_strand_id
1 'polypeptide(L)'
;MRVGRGLWLPLVAALLGATAGVTTAVVVDDEPGGPATTQDPLDVKIPFENLDCTGQAVYVLGYGDTAAAIRYTVINHPDEDVRYLSTASSCDTHWARKNADDPAYVAYSGPYDSPAEPCAKRMTAKLDDVALLIEGTDSYVQCVCELPNSDLPVLEPSDETTPELAIWVRALQNALIDLDTASGREGGFRAGDVTGIFDEKTERRVREFQEEVADINPSTGIVDSKTWAAITVRLCEKL
;
A
#
# COMPACT_ATOMS: atom_id res chain seq x y z
N MET A 1 61.26 -26.70 -21.53
CA MET A 1 61.62 -25.31 -21.86
C MET A 1 61.46 -24.47 -20.60
N ARG A 2 62.57 -23.92 -20.08
CA ARG A 2 62.65 -22.99 -18.94
C ARG A 2 62.87 -21.58 -19.51
N VAL A 3 62.06 -20.60 -19.13
CA VAL A 3 62.36 -19.16 -19.01
C VAL A 3 61.19 -18.58 -18.19
N GLY A 4 61.28 -17.73 -17.17
CA GLY A 4 62.37 -17.02 -16.49
C GLY A 4 61.67 -15.99 -15.58
N ARG A 5 61.96 -16.03 -14.27
CA ARG A 5 61.47 -15.04 -13.28
C ARG A 5 62.22 -13.72 -13.49
N GLY A 6 61.49 -12.61 -13.59
CA GLY A 6 62.01 -11.24 -13.51
C GLY A 6 61.50 -10.57 -12.24
N LEU A 7 62.40 -10.42 -11.27
CA LEU A 7 62.23 -9.75 -10.00
C LEU A 7 62.78 -8.32 -10.15
N TRP A 8 61.97 -7.27 -10.00
CA TRP A 8 62.47 -5.89 -9.83
C TRP A 8 61.60 -5.16 -8.79
N LEU A 9 62.28 -4.60 -7.80
CA LEU A 9 61.81 -3.78 -6.67
C LEU A 9 62.75 -2.54 -6.64
N PRO A 10 62.47 -1.52 -5.82
CA PRO A 10 61.63 -0.34 -6.08
C PRO A 10 62.48 0.93 -6.27
N LEU A 11 61.85 2.06 -6.60
CA LEU A 11 62.47 3.38 -6.40
C LEU A 11 61.50 4.31 -5.70
N VAL A 12 61.95 4.74 -4.52
CA VAL A 12 61.35 5.71 -3.61
C VAL A 12 61.58 7.12 -4.16
N ALA A 13 60.55 7.96 -4.15
CA ALA A 13 60.73 9.41 -4.13
C ALA A 13 59.73 10.02 -3.15
N ALA A 14 60.24 10.36 -1.97
CA ALA A 14 59.56 11.19 -0.98
C ALA A 14 59.68 12.66 -1.41
N LEU A 15 58.55 13.37 -1.50
CA LEU A 15 58.51 14.82 -1.62
C LEU A 15 57.73 15.38 -0.44
N LEU A 16 58.49 15.91 0.52
CA LEU A 16 58.04 16.75 1.61
C LEU A 16 57.68 18.14 1.03
N GLY A 17 56.39 18.46 1.01
CA GLY A 17 55.90 19.82 0.81
C GLY A 17 55.42 20.39 2.15
N ALA A 18 56.21 21.29 2.72
CA ALA A 18 55.85 22.07 3.91
C ALA A 18 55.66 23.55 3.53
N THR A 19 54.82 24.24 4.31
CA THR A 19 54.58 25.70 4.38
C THR A 19 53.56 26.25 3.36
N ALA A 20 52.62 27.14 3.71
CA ALA A 20 52.28 27.82 4.96
C ALA A 20 50.76 28.13 4.95
N GLY A 21 50.11 27.88 6.08
CA GLY A 21 48.70 28.21 6.28
C GLY A 21 48.53 29.67 6.70
N VAL A 22 47.57 30.35 6.08
CA VAL A 22 46.87 31.50 6.65
C VAL A 22 45.43 31.02 6.87
N THR A 23 45.11 30.58 8.08
CA THR A 23 43.74 30.26 8.46
C THR A 23 43.03 31.56 8.79
N THR A 24 42.25 32.08 7.84
CA THR A 24 41.10 32.90 8.20
C THR A 24 40.11 31.99 8.91
N ALA A 25 39.99 32.14 10.22
CA ALA A 25 38.94 31.53 11.01
C ALA A 25 37.60 32.10 10.54
N VAL A 26 36.93 31.39 9.65
CA VAL A 26 35.49 31.53 9.47
C VAL A 26 34.90 30.86 10.70
N VAL A 27 34.41 31.69 11.64
CA VAL A 27 33.47 31.25 12.66
C VAL A 27 32.19 30.94 11.89
N VAL A 28 32.01 29.67 11.55
CA VAL A 28 30.69 29.14 11.21
C VAL A 28 30.09 28.80 12.57
N ASP A 29 28.97 29.43 12.90
CA ASP A 29 28.18 29.06 14.06
C ASP A 29 27.86 27.56 13.96
N ASP A 30 28.29 26.79 14.96
CA ASP A 30 27.82 25.42 15.20
C ASP A 30 26.34 25.51 15.58
N GLU A 31 25.45 25.51 14.58
CA GLU A 31 24.10 24.99 14.78
C GLU A 31 24.22 23.46 14.97
N PRO A 32 23.74 22.88 16.08
CA PRO A 32 23.72 21.43 16.25
C PRO A 32 22.61 20.85 15.35
N GLY A 33 22.91 20.64 14.07
CA GLY A 33 21.96 20.14 13.08
C GLY A 33 22.64 19.43 11.90
N GLY A 34 22.87 18.12 12.04
CA GLY A 34 23.23 17.18 10.96
C GLY A 34 24.67 16.64 11.03
N PRO A 35 24.93 15.34 10.76
CA PRO A 35 24.20 14.48 9.82
C PRO A 35 23.43 13.33 10.50
N ALA A 36 22.19 13.12 10.08
CA ALA A 36 21.50 11.85 10.34
C ALA A 36 22.31 10.74 9.65
N THR A 37 22.94 9.88 10.45
CA THR A 37 23.48 8.61 9.96
C THR A 37 22.35 7.90 9.21
N THR A 38 22.62 7.53 7.98
CA THR A 38 21.77 6.78 7.06
C THR A 38 21.30 5.48 7.73
N GLN A 39 20.23 5.55 8.53
CA GLN A 39 19.53 4.38 9.02
C GLN A 39 18.70 3.87 7.84
N ASP A 40 19.35 3.11 6.97
CA ASP A 40 18.74 2.37 5.88
C ASP A 40 18.98 0.89 6.20
N PRO A 41 18.18 0.27 7.11
CA PRO A 41 18.46 -1.08 7.62
C PRO A 41 18.56 -2.13 6.52
N LEU A 42 17.91 -1.88 5.39
CA LEU A 42 17.89 -2.77 4.23
C LEU A 42 18.84 -2.34 3.10
N ASP A 43 19.58 -1.23 3.25
CA ASP A 43 20.45 -0.68 2.21
C ASP A 43 19.72 -0.46 0.86
N VAL A 44 18.44 -0.06 0.89
CA VAL A 44 17.57 0.06 -0.30
C VAL A 44 17.88 1.31 -1.11
N LYS A 45 18.49 2.34 -0.50
CA LYS A 45 18.80 3.65 -1.10
C LYS A 45 17.56 4.50 -1.41
N ILE A 46 16.50 4.32 -0.63
CA ILE A 46 15.33 5.21 -0.58
C ILE A 46 15.12 5.69 0.87
N PRO A 47 14.33 6.74 1.12
CA PRO A 47 14.09 7.23 2.47
C PRO A 47 13.48 6.15 3.40
N PHE A 48 14.10 5.98 4.57
CA PHE A 48 13.58 5.17 5.67
C PHE A 48 12.96 6.10 6.72
N GLU A 49 11.65 6.00 6.94
CA GLU A 49 10.89 6.92 7.79
C GLU A 49 9.77 6.17 8.51
N ASN A 50 9.91 5.98 9.82
CA ASN A 50 8.83 5.42 10.63
C ASN A 50 7.76 6.49 10.90
N LEU A 51 6.51 6.06 11.03
CA LEU A 51 5.36 6.95 11.15
C LEU A 51 4.73 6.86 12.53
N ASP A 52 4.36 8.00 13.11
CA ASP A 52 3.55 8.07 14.33
C ASP A 52 2.06 7.87 14.02
N CYS A 53 1.25 7.56 15.04
CA CYS A 53 -0.21 7.46 14.88
C CYS A 53 -0.88 8.85 14.83
N THR A 54 -0.95 9.44 13.64
CA THR A 54 -1.46 10.81 13.43
C THR A 54 -2.95 10.87 13.05
N GLY A 55 -3.58 9.73 12.76
CA GLY A 55 -4.91 9.65 12.15
C GLY A 55 -4.94 9.89 10.64
N GLN A 56 -3.79 10.16 10.02
CA GLN A 56 -3.66 10.27 8.55
C GLN A 56 -3.70 8.88 7.89
N ALA A 57 -3.82 8.87 6.56
CA ALA A 57 -3.78 7.64 5.76
C ALA A 57 -2.43 7.50 5.04
N VAL A 58 -2.06 6.27 4.68
CA VAL A 58 -0.91 5.98 3.83
C VAL A 58 -1.27 5.00 2.74
N TYR A 59 -0.67 5.19 1.57
CA TYR A 59 -0.84 4.28 0.45
C TYR A 59 0.27 3.23 0.47
N VAL A 60 -0.10 1.99 0.76
CA VAL A 60 0.83 0.88 0.93
C VAL A 60 1.09 0.21 -0.41
N LEU A 61 2.30 0.41 -0.94
CA LEU A 61 2.73 -0.01 -2.28
C LEU A 61 3.39 -1.39 -2.28
N GLY A 62 3.75 -1.90 -1.10
CA GLY A 62 4.25 -3.27 -0.97
C GLY A 62 4.89 -3.56 0.38
N TYR A 63 5.31 -4.82 0.49
CA TYR A 63 5.67 -5.45 1.76
C TYR A 63 6.94 -6.28 1.59
N GLY A 64 7.70 -6.44 2.68
CA GLY A 64 8.60 -7.58 2.81
C GLY A 64 9.77 -7.35 3.75
N ASP A 65 10.46 -8.44 4.04
CA ASP A 65 11.50 -8.46 5.08
C ASP A 65 12.92 -8.31 4.50
N THR A 66 13.02 -7.99 3.20
CA THR A 66 14.28 -7.94 2.47
C THR A 66 14.38 -6.71 1.58
N ALA A 67 15.62 -6.27 1.35
CA ALA A 67 15.92 -5.18 0.42
C ALA A 67 15.34 -5.43 -0.99
N ALA A 68 15.37 -6.68 -1.46
CA ALA A 68 14.88 -7.04 -2.79
C ALA A 68 13.36 -6.81 -2.93
N ALA A 69 12.58 -7.13 -1.88
CA ALA A 69 11.13 -6.90 -1.86
C ALA A 69 10.81 -5.40 -1.94
N ILE A 70 11.45 -4.59 -1.09
CA ILE A 70 11.24 -3.14 -1.09
C ILE A 70 11.71 -2.49 -2.40
N ARG A 71 12.88 -2.87 -2.94
CA ARG A 71 13.35 -2.39 -4.25
C ARG A 71 12.41 -2.75 -5.39
N TYR A 72 11.80 -3.94 -5.33
CA TYR A 72 10.80 -4.34 -6.33
C TYR A 72 9.61 -3.38 -6.30
N THR A 73 9.12 -2.98 -5.12
CA THR A 73 8.05 -1.98 -5.02
C THR A 73 8.44 -0.65 -5.68
N VAL A 74 9.64 -0.13 -5.42
CA VAL A 74 10.12 1.13 -6.02
C VAL A 74 10.13 1.05 -7.55
N ILE A 75 10.60 -0.06 -8.12
CA ILE A 75 10.67 -0.26 -9.58
C ILE A 75 9.28 -0.26 -10.22
N ASN A 76 8.27 -0.79 -9.53
CA ASN A 76 6.91 -0.88 -10.04
C ASN A 76 6.06 0.37 -9.78
N HIS A 77 6.59 1.34 -9.02
CA HIS A 77 5.92 2.61 -8.70
C HIS A 77 6.85 3.81 -8.96
N PRO A 78 7.35 3.98 -10.20
CA PRO A 78 8.31 5.04 -10.51
C PRO A 78 7.75 6.46 -10.36
N ASP A 79 6.42 6.58 -10.36
CA ASP A 79 5.71 7.86 -10.28
C ASP A 79 5.27 8.22 -8.84
N GLU A 80 5.60 7.37 -7.85
CA GLU A 80 5.29 7.61 -6.44
C GLU A 80 6.53 8.07 -5.66
N ASP A 81 6.33 8.94 -4.66
CA ASP A 81 7.38 9.28 -3.68
C ASP A 81 7.54 8.15 -2.67
N VAL A 82 8.14 7.03 -3.10
CA VAL A 82 8.23 5.80 -2.32
C VAL A 82 9.21 5.96 -1.16
N ARG A 83 8.70 5.72 0.05
CA ARG A 83 9.47 5.59 1.30
C ARG A 83 9.26 4.20 1.86
N TYR A 84 10.03 3.83 2.87
CA TYR A 84 9.75 2.60 3.60
C TYR A 84 9.95 2.76 5.10
N LEU A 85 9.27 1.91 5.86
CA LEU A 85 9.24 1.95 7.32
C LEU A 85 9.41 0.55 7.91
N SER A 86 9.78 0.48 9.18
CA SER A 86 9.66 -0.73 9.98
C SER A 86 8.32 -0.69 10.71
N THR A 87 7.49 -1.72 10.52
CA THR A 87 6.17 -1.82 11.16
C THR A 87 6.29 -1.84 12.68
N ALA A 88 7.26 -2.59 13.21
CA ALA A 88 7.53 -2.69 14.64
C ALA A 88 8.01 -1.39 15.31
N SER A 89 8.43 -0.39 14.54
CA SER A 89 8.88 0.92 15.03
C SER A 89 8.00 2.07 14.55
N SER A 90 6.87 1.78 13.92
CA SER A 90 5.88 2.75 13.43
C SER A 90 4.57 2.60 14.20
N CYS A 91 3.56 3.38 13.81
CA CYS A 91 2.22 3.30 14.37
C CYS A 91 1.74 1.84 14.43
N ASP A 92 1.24 1.46 15.60
CA ASP A 92 0.63 0.16 15.83
C ASP A 92 -0.74 0.14 15.13
N THR A 93 -0.73 -0.12 13.82
CA THR A 93 -1.89 -0.21 12.95
C THR A 93 -1.78 -1.46 12.09
N HIS A 94 -2.89 -1.88 11.49
CA HIS A 94 -2.92 -2.97 10.54
C HIS A 94 -2.19 -2.58 9.25
N TRP A 95 -0.96 -3.07 9.10
CA TRP A 95 -0.14 -2.79 7.93
C TRP A 95 -0.37 -3.79 6.81
N ALA A 96 -0.77 -5.01 7.15
CA ALA A 96 -0.86 -6.10 6.18
C ALA A 96 -2.15 -6.11 5.34
N ARG A 97 -2.21 -7.07 4.42
CA ARG A 97 -3.49 -7.45 3.80
C ARG A 97 -4.41 -8.09 4.83
N LYS A 98 -5.71 -8.06 4.54
CA LYS A 98 -6.70 -8.79 5.34
C LYS A 98 -6.29 -10.27 5.50
N ASN A 99 -6.28 -10.75 6.74
CA ASN A 99 -5.87 -12.11 7.13
C ASN A 99 -4.39 -12.46 6.86
N ALA A 100 -3.50 -11.48 6.75
CA ALA A 100 -2.06 -11.69 6.69
C ALA A 100 -1.39 -11.16 7.98
N ASP A 101 -0.26 -11.77 8.34
CA ASP A 101 0.59 -11.28 9.43
C ASP A 101 1.25 -9.94 9.02
N ASP A 102 1.54 -9.09 10.01
CA ASP A 102 2.26 -7.85 9.76
C ASP A 102 3.68 -8.12 9.23
N PRO A 103 4.05 -7.52 8.08
CA PRO A 103 5.38 -7.67 7.52
C PRO A 103 6.39 -6.88 8.36
N ALA A 104 7.69 -7.20 8.28
CA ALA A 104 8.69 -6.44 9.03
C ALA A 104 8.87 -5.00 8.49
N TYR A 105 8.69 -4.82 7.17
CA TYR A 105 8.77 -3.53 6.51
C TYR A 105 7.66 -3.34 5.47
N VAL A 106 7.30 -2.08 5.30
CA VAL A 106 6.28 -1.61 4.34
C VAL A 106 6.91 -0.52 3.48
N ALA A 107 6.68 -0.60 2.17
CA ALA A 107 6.93 0.50 1.25
C ALA A 107 5.62 1.27 1.02
N TYR A 108 5.66 2.59 1.10
CA TYR A 108 4.46 3.43 1.08
C TYR A 108 4.69 4.79 0.40
N SER A 109 3.59 5.47 0.06
CA SER A 109 3.55 6.91 -0.21
C SER A 109 2.57 7.62 0.73
N GLY A 110 2.77 8.92 0.95
CA GLY A 110 2.03 9.72 1.94
C GLY A 110 2.92 10.27 3.07
N PRO A 111 2.36 10.65 4.23
CA PRO A 111 0.95 10.50 4.63
C PRO A 111 -0.02 11.43 3.87
N TYR A 112 -1.28 11.03 3.81
CA TYR A 112 -2.41 11.75 3.22
C TYR A 112 -3.38 12.20 4.33
N ASP A 113 -3.95 13.40 4.19
CA ASP A 113 -4.85 13.97 5.21
C ASP A 113 -6.18 13.20 5.37
N SER A 114 -6.56 12.41 4.36
CA SER A 114 -7.73 11.53 4.40
C SER A 114 -7.47 10.27 3.58
N PRO A 115 -8.21 9.17 3.83
CA PRO A 115 -8.07 7.94 3.06
C PRO A 115 -8.64 8.04 1.64
N ALA A 116 -9.41 9.09 1.30
CA ALA A 116 -10.07 9.20 0.00
C ALA A 116 -9.08 9.19 -1.19
N GLU A 117 -8.00 9.98 -1.10
CA GLU A 117 -6.97 10.04 -2.15
C GLU A 117 -6.23 8.70 -2.35
N PRO A 118 -5.62 8.08 -1.31
CA PRO A 118 -4.95 6.80 -1.49
C PRO A 118 -5.93 5.68 -1.87
N CYS A 119 -7.21 5.78 -1.49
CA CYS A 119 -8.24 4.86 -1.98
C CYS A 119 -8.55 5.03 -3.46
N ALA A 120 -8.64 6.25 -3.97
CA ALA A 120 -8.83 6.49 -5.40
C ALA A 120 -7.67 5.90 -6.22
N LYS A 121 -6.43 6.08 -5.73
CA LYS A 121 -5.23 5.45 -6.31
C LYS A 121 -5.33 3.93 -6.31
N ARG A 122 -5.62 3.32 -5.15
CA ARG A 122 -5.81 1.85 -5.01
C ARG A 122 -6.81 1.30 -6.02
N MET A 123 -7.91 2.01 -6.26
CA MET A 123 -8.96 1.55 -7.17
C MET A 123 -8.58 1.60 -8.65
N THR A 124 -7.37 2.07 -8.97
CA THR A 124 -6.80 2.09 -10.33
C THR A 124 -5.49 1.29 -10.47
N ALA A 125 -4.86 0.92 -9.35
CA ALA A 125 -3.58 0.22 -9.31
C ALA A 125 -3.71 -1.21 -8.78
N LYS A 126 -2.70 -2.06 -9.05
CA LYS A 126 -2.76 -3.49 -8.73
C LYS A 126 -2.09 -3.77 -7.40
N LEU A 127 -2.84 -4.40 -6.48
CA LEU A 127 -2.33 -5.11 -5.29
C LEU A 127 -1.78 -4.23 -4.13
N ASP A 128 -2.04 -2.93 -4.18
CA ASP A 128 -1.69 -1.95 -3.14
C ASP A 128 -2.80 -1.85 -2.09
N ASP A 129 -2.46 -1.46 -0.86
CA ASP A 129 -3.39 -1.29 0.26
C ASP A 129 -3.41 0.15 0.82
N VAL A 130 -4.37 0.43 1.70
CA VAL A 130 -4.47 1.71 2.40
C VAL A 130 -4.52 1.40 3.89
N ALA A 131 -3.64 2.05 4.66
CA ALA A 131 -3.62 1.95 6.11
C ALA A 131 -3.95 3.30 6.74
N LEU A 132 -4.64 3.27 7.88
CA LEU A 132 -4.88 4.44 8.72
C LEU A 132 -3.89 4.42 9.89
N LEU A 133 -3.25 5.55 10.16
CA LEU A 133 -2.30 5.72 11.25
C LEU A 133 -3.04 5.95 12.58
N ILE A 134 -3.84 4.96 12.99
CA ILE A 134 -4.62 4.96 14.23
C ILE A 134 -4.07 3.84 15.13
N GLU A 135 -3.78 4.18 16.38
CA GLU A 135 -3.22 3.23 17.34
C GLU A 135 -4.19 2.08 17.65
N GLY A 136 -3.68 0.85 17.60
CA GLY A 136 -4.39 -0.38 17.95
C GLY A 136 -5.48 -0.79 16.96
N THR A 137 -5.58 -0.16 15.77
CA THR A 137 -6.57 -0.58 14.78
C THR A 137 -6.14 -1.85 14.07
N ASP A 138 -7.01 -2.86 14.07
CA ASP A 138 -6.88 -4.09 13.27
C ASP A 138 -7.71 -4.02 11.97
N SER A 139 -8.41 -2.89 11.77
CA SER A 139 -9.34 -2.70 10.67
C SER A 139 -8.63 -2.19 9.42
N TYR A 140 -8.87 -2.87 8.30
CA TYR A 140 -8.41 -2.42 6.99
C TYR A 140 -9.34 -1.36 6.42
N VAL A 141 -8.76 -0.46 5.63
CA VAL A 141 -9.54 0.57 4.94
C VAL A 141 -10.33 -0.06 3.79
N GLN A 142 -11.65 0.06 3.86
CA GLN A 142 -12.54 -0.35 2.80
C GLN A 142 -12.73 0.82 1.83
N CYS A 143 -11.95 0.86 0.76
CA CYS A 143 -11.96 2.02 -0.13
C CYS A 143 -13.31 2.35 -0.79
N VAL A 144 -14.23 1.39 -0.88
CA VAL A 144 -15.61 1.68 -1.31
C VAL A 144 -16.37 2.56 -0.31
N CYS A 145 -15.95 2.61 0.96
CA CYS A 145 -16.48 3.50 2.01
C CYS A 145 -15.88 4.91 1.96
N GLU A 146 -14.68 5.05 1.40
CA GLU A 146 -13.92 6.30 1.40
C GLU A 146 -14.09 7.12 0.11
N LEU A 147 -14.75 6.52 -0.89
CA LEU A 147 -14.98 7.13 -2.19
C LEU A 147 -16.44 7.57 -2.34
N PRO A 148 -16.71 8.70 -3.02
CA PRO A 148 -18.07 9.12 -3.28
C PRO A 148 -18.75 8.12 -4.23
N ASN A 149 -20.04 7.84 -4.02
CA ASN A 149 -20.80 6.89 -4.84
C ASN A 149 -20.83 7.25 -6.34
N SER A 150 -20.53 8.51 -6.71
CA SER A 150 -20.40 8.95 -8.11
C SER A 150 -19.19 8.39 -8.82
N ASP A 151 -18.16 7.99 -8.08
CA ASP A 151 -16.88 7.53 -8.61
C ASP A 151 -16.83 5.99 -8.71
N LEU A 152 -17.84 5.32 -8.14
CA LEU A 152 -17.99 3.88 -8.20
C LEU A 152 -18.60 3.47 -9.56
N PRO A 153 -17.95 2.58 -10.33
CA PRO A 153 -18.41 2.22 -11.66
C PRO A 153 -19.65 1.33 -11.61
N VAL A 154 -20.42 1.32 -12.69
CA VAL A 154 -21.44 0.29 -12.90
C VAL A 154 -20.76 -1.04 -13.16
N LEU A 155 -21.12 -2.06 -12.39
CA LEU A 155 -20.64 -3.43 -12.58
C LEU A 155 -21.77 -4.34 -13.02
N GLU A 156 -21.53 -5.12 -14.06
CA GLU A 156 -22.50 -6.09 -14.59
C GLU A 156 -21.79 -7.39 -14.99
N PRO A 157 -22.54 -8.51 -15.14
CA PRO A 157 -21.96 -9.77 -15.57
C PRO A 157 -21.24 -9.63 -16.90
N SER A 158 -20.02 -10.17 -16.97
CA SER A 158 -19.23 -10.15 -18.19
C SER A 158 -18.31 -11.37 -18.28
N ASP A 159 -18.20 -11.93 -19.48
CA ASP A 159 -17.24 -12.98 -19.80
C ASP A 159 -15.80 -12.43 -19.89
N GLU A 160 -15.64 -11.11 -20.05
CA GLU A 160 -14.37 -10.42 -20.13
C GLU A 160 -14.30 -9.31 -19.07
N THR A 161 -13.35 -9.41 -18.14
CA THR A 161 -13.11 -8.37 -17.13
C THR A 161 -11.75 -7.74 -17.38
N THR A 162 -11.72 -6.43 -17.64
CA THR A 162 -10.44 -5.71 -17.78
C THR A 162 -9.71 -5.68 -16.44
N PRO A 163 -8.37 -5.50 -16.42
CA PRO A 163 -7.62 -5.40 -15.17
C PRO A 163 -8.17 -4.34 -14.21
N GLU A 164 -8.63 -3.21 -14.74
CA GLU A 164 -9.22 -2.09 -13.98
C GLU A 164 -10.56 -2.50 -13.38
N LEU A 165 -11.46 -3.07 -14.19
CA LEU A 165 -12.76 -3.53 -13.72
C LEU A 165 -12.62 -4.64 -12.68
N ALA A 166 -11.61 -5.51 -12.83
CA ALA A 166 -11.34 -6.59 -11.90
C ALA A 166 -10.98 -6.09 -10.50
N ILE A 167 -10.41 -4.89 -10.36
CA ILE A 167 -10.14 -4.26 -9.05
C ILE A 167 -11.48 -3.95 -8.36
N TRP A 168 -12.40 -3.31 -9.07
CA TRP A 168 -13.74 -2.99 -8.57
C TRP A 168 -14.57 -4.22 -8.25
N VAL A 169 -14.49 -5.26 -9.08
CA VAL A 169 -15.18 -6.53 -8.82
C VAL A 169 -14.63 -7.20 -7.56
N ARG A 170 -13.31 -7.20 -7.32
CA ARG A 170 -12.74 -7.72 -6.07
C ARG A 170 -13.18 -6.90 -4.87
N ALA A 171 -13.28 -5.58 -5.00
CA ALA A 171 -13.78 -4.73 -3.93
C ALA A 171 -15.25 -5.06 -3.60
N LEU A 172 -16.11 -5.22 -4.61
CA LEU A 172 -17.48 -5.69 -4.45
C LEU A 172 -17.54 -7.07 -3.75
N GLN A 173 -16.77 -8.05 -4.24
CA GLN A 173 -16.78 -9.40 -3.69
C GLN A 173 -16.33 -9.42 -2.23
N ASN A 174 -15.30 -8.62 -1.87
CA ASN A 174 -14.90 -8.46 -0.47
C ASN A 174 -15.99 -7.80 0.38
N ALA A 175 -16.64 -6.74 -0.12
CA ALA A 175 -17.77 -6.12 0.57
C ALA A 175 -18.92 -7.11 0.82
N LEU A 176 -19.22 -7.98 -0.15
CA LEU A 176 -20.23 -9.03 0.01
C LEU A 176 -19.81 -10.07 1.06
N ILE A 177 -18.53 -10.44 1.14
CA ILE A 177 -18.01 -11.32 2.21
C ILE A 177 -18.21 -10.68 3.58
N ASP A 178 -17.94 -9.39 3.72
CA ASP A 178 -18.09 -8.67 4.98
C ASP A 178 -19.54 -8.60 5.43
N LEU A 179 -20.43 -8.26 4.49
CA LEU A 179 -21.87 -8.25 4.75
C LEU A 179 -22.39 -9.63 5.17
N ASP A 180 -21.99 -10.69 4.46
CA ASP A 180 -22.41 -12.07 4.75
C ASP A 180 -21.86 -12.57 6.09
N THR A 181 -20.60 -12.23 6.40
CA THR A 181 -19.98 -12.56 7.69
C THR A 181 -20.69 -11.84 8.83
N ALA A 182 -20.92 -10.54 8.69
CA ALA A 182 -21.58 -9.72 9.70
C ALA A 182 -23.04 -10.13 9.94
N SER A 183 -23.75 -10.64 8.93
CA SER A 183 -25.12 -11.15 9.10
C SER A 183 -25.20 -12.63 9.50
N GLY A 184 -24.07 -13.35 9.51
CA GLY A 184 -24.05 -14.80 9.71
C GLY A 184 -24.78 -15.59 8.62
N ARG A 185 -24.72 -15.11 7.36
CA ARG A 185 -25.46 -15.73 6.24
C ARG A 185 -24.89 -17.12 5.92
N GLU A 186 -25.71 -18.15 6.10
CA GLU A 186 -25.36 -19.50 5.63
C GLU A 186 -25.25 -19.53 4.10
N GLY A 187 -24.17 -20.12 3.60
CA GLY A 187 -23.94 -20.21 2.15
C GLY A 187 -23.54 -18.89 1.48
N GLY A 188 -23.26 -17.84 2.24
CA GLY A 188 -22.75 -16.57 1.71
C GLY A 188 -21.39 -16.67 1.02
N PHE A 189 -20.97 -15.55 0.44
CA PHE A 189 -19.66 -15.34 -0.16
C PHE A 189 -18.54 -15.58 0.87
N ARG A 190 -17.43 -16.17 0.43
CA ARG A 190 -16.23 -16.44 1.25
C ARG A 190 -14.96 -16.01 0.52
N ALA A 191 -13.84 -15.97 1.23
CA ALA A 191 -12.54 -15.55 0.67
C ALA A 191 -12.15 -16.25 -0.64
N GLY A 192 -12.49 -17.54 -0.80
CA GLY A 192 -12.24 -18.28 -2.05
C GLY A 192 -13.07 -17.84 -3.27
N ASP A 193 -14.07 -16.98 -3.06
CA ASP A 193 -14.95 -16.47 -4.11
C ASP A 193 -14.45 -15.15 -4.72
N VAL A 194 -13.34 -14.59 -4.20
CA VAL A 194 -12.74 -13.36 -4.72
C VAL A 194 -11.91 -13.68 -5.96
N THR A 195 -12.53 -13.63 -7.12
CA THR A 195 -11.91 -13.90 -8.42
C THR A 195 -11.53 -12.62 -9.15
N GLY A 196 -12.27 -11.53 -8.89
CA GLY A 196 -12.25 -10.32 -9.72
C GLY A 196 -12.94 -10.49 -11.07
N ILE A 197 -13.75 -11.55 -11.24
CA ILE A 197 -14.62 -11.75 -12.40
C ILE A 197 -16.06 -11.62 -11.92
N PHE A 198 -16.86 -10.83 -12.61
CA PHE A 198 -18.29 -10.68 -12.30
C PHE A 198 -19.06 -11.84 -12.93
N ASP A 199 -18.98 -13.01 -12.28
CA ASP A 199 -19.59 -14.25 -12.73
C ASP A 199 -21.05 -14.42 -12.25
N GLU A 200 -21.70 -15.51 -12.65
CA GLU A 200 -23.07 -15.85 -12.25
C GLU A 200 -23.23 -15.92 -10.72
N LYS A 201 -22.18 -16.35 -10.01
CA LYS A 201 -22.20 -16.41 -8.54
C LYS A 201 -22.25 -14.99 -7.95
N THR A 202 -21.44 -14.08 -8.47
CA THR A 202 -21.42 -12.66 -8.07
C THR A 202 -22.75 -12.00 -8.40
N GLU A 203 -23.27 -12.18 -9.61
CA GLU A 203 -24.58 -11.66 -10.04
C GLU A 203 -25.71 -12.13 -9.14
N ARG A 204 -25.77 -13.44 -8.86
CA ARG A 204 -26.80 -14.01 -7.99
C ARG A 204 -26.75 -13.40 -6.59
N ARG A 205 -25.56 -13.25 -6.00
CA ARG A 205 -25.43 -12.63 -4.67
C ARG A 205 -25.82 -11.16 -4.69
N VAL A 206 -25.50 -10.43 -5.75
CA VAL A 206 -25.96 -9.04 -5.94
C VAL A 206 -27.48 -8.98 -6.01
N ARG A 207 -28.14 -9.87 -6.77
CA ARG A 207 -29.62 -9.94 -6.80
C ARG A 207 -30.20 -10.18 -5.41
N GLU A 208 -29.68 -11.17 -4.69
CA GLU A 208 -30.11 -11.47 -3.31
C GLU A 208 -29.92 -10.25 -2.39
N PHE A 209 -28.81 -9.53 -2.52
CA PHE A 209 -28.58 -8.30 -1.76
C PHE A 209 -29.61 -7.21 -2.11
N GLN A 210 -29.90 -7.02 -3.40
CA GLN A 210 -30.87 -6.04 -3.86
C GLN A 210 -32.29 -6.39 -3.37
N GLU A 211 -32.67 -7.66 -3.36
CA GLU A 211 -33.95 -8.13 -2.80
C GLU A 211 -34.08 -7.87 -1.29
N GLU A 212 -32.96 -7.90 -0.56
CA GLU A 212 -32.91 -7.55 0.85
C GLU A 212 -33.03 -6.03 1.08
N VAL A 213 -32.87 -5.19 0.05
CA VAL A 213 -32.94 -3.72 0.13
C VAL A 213 -34.27 -3.24 -0.45
N ALA A 214 -35.18 -2.78 0.41
CA ALA A 214 -36.54 -2.41 0.04
C ALA A 214 -36.66 -1.42 -1.14
N ASP A 215 -35.69 -0.52 -1.29
CA ASP A 215 -35.71 0.50 -2.32
C ASP A 215 -35.16 0.02 -3.67
N ILE A 216 -34.51 -1.14 -3.78
CA ILE A 216 -33.95 -1.63 -5.04
C ILE A 216 -34.92 -2.61 -5.71
N ASN A 217 -35.63 -2.15 -6.74
CA ASN A 217 -36.55 -2.94 -7.55
C ASN A 217 -36.52 -2.46 -9.01
N PRO A 218 -36.31 -3.33 -10.01
CA PRO A 218 -36.07 -4.78 -9.90
C PRO A 218 -34.67 -5.14 -9.37
N SER A 219 -34.52 -6.36 -8.83
CA SER A 219 -33.21 -6.97 -8.52
C SER A 219 -32.51 -7.41 -9.81
N THR A 220 -31.86 -6.46 -10.48
CA THR A 220 -31.24 -6.67 -11.79
C THR A 220 -30.02 -7.60 -11.74
N GLY A 221 -29.28 -7.61 -10.63
CA GLY A 221 -27.95 -8.22 -10.52
C GLY A 221 -26.83 -7.29 -11.00
N ILE A 222 -27.15 -6.06 -11.41
CA ILE A 222 -26.20 -5.02 -11.81
C ILE A 222 -25.91 -4.13 -10.60
N VAL A 223 -24.64 -3.85 -10.33
CA VAL A 223 -24.23 -2.92 -9.27
C VAL A 223 -24.09 -1.53 -9.86
N ASP A 224 -25.16 -0.74 -9.73
CA ASP A 224 -25.20 0.67 -10.08
C ASP A 224 -24.97 1.57 -8.85
N SER A 225 -25.06 2.89 -9.02
CA SER A 225 -24.87 3.84 -7.92
C SER A 225 -25.84 3.64 -6.76
N LYS A 226 -27.05 3.13 -7.02
CA LYS A 226 -28.04 2.83 -5.99
C LYS A 226 -27.65 1.59 -5.19
N THR A 227 -27.17 0.55 -5.88
CA THR A 227 -26.68 -0.67 -5.25
C THR A 227 -25.43 -0.40 -4.43
N TRP A 228 -24.48 0.38 -4.97
CA TRP A 228 -23.31 0.82 -4.24
C TRP A 228 -23.67 1.60 -2.97
N ALA A 229 -24.58 2.57 -3.08
CA ALA A 229 -25.03 3.34 -1.91
C ALA A 229 -25.64 2.43 -0.83
N ALA A 230 -26.40 1.41 -1.21
CA ALA A 230 -26.95 0.46 -0.25
C ALA A 230 -25.89 -0.44 0.39
N ILE A 231 -24.86 -0.85 -0.38
CA ILE A 231 -23.71 -1.60 0.13
C ILE A 231 -22.96 -0.73 1.15
N THR A 232 -22.61 0.50 0.78
CA THR A 232 -21.82 1.38 1.65
C THR A 232 -22.56 1.74 2.93
N VAL A 233 -23.86 2.01 2.89
CA VAL A 233 -24.67 2.20 4.10
C VAL A 233 -24.59 0.99 5.04
N ARG A 234 -24.75 -0.23 4.53
CA ARG A 234 -24.76 -1.43 5.39
C ARG A 234 -23.37 -1.83 5.89
N LEU A 235 -22.35 -1.54 5.11
CA LEU A 235 -20.98 -1.96 5.32
C LEU A 235 -20.21 -0.95 6.19
N CYS A 236 -20.30 0.33 5.83
CA CYS A 236 -19.44 1.38 6.35
C CYS A 236 -20.01 2.07 7.59
N GLU A 237 -21.34 2.14 7.76
CA GLU A 237 -21.96 2.70 8.98
C GLU A 237 -21.89 1.74 10.19
N LYS A 238 -21.36 0.52 9.98
CA LYS A 238 -21.15 -0.48 11.03
C LYS A 238 -19.71 -0.51 11.57
N LEU A 239 -18.80 0.25 10.97
CA LEU A 239 -17.41 0.45 11.41
C LEU A 239 -17.35 1.63 12.37
#